data_AF-A0A3P6C2D4-F1
#
_entry.id   AF-A0A3P6C2D4-F1
#
_cell.length_a   1.000
_cell.length_b   1.000
_cell.length_c   1.000
_cell.angle_alpha   90.00
_cell.angle_beta   90.00
_cell.angle_gamma   90.00
#
_symmetry.space_group_name_H-M   'P 1'
#
loop_
_entity.id
_entity.type
_entity.pdbx_description
1 polymer ?
#
loop_
_entity_poly.entity_id
_entity_poly.type
_entity_poly.pdbx_seq_one_letter_code
_entity_poly.pdbx_strand_id
1 'polypeptide(L)'
;MELFIGPRRHHPFDSDGTIPSNHLQNVEHSSISMAFLVYAVSALVLDRARPRAAASEGLTILAAAAAFTQQLLLFHFHSADHMGVEGQYHFIVQLIIFVSLITTLTTFILRIYVFY
;
A
#
# COMPACT_ATOMS: atom_id res chain seq x y z
N MET A 1 -5.36 -12.18 4.27
CA MET A 1 -6.13 -11.12 4.95
C MET A 1 -6.73 -11.70 6.22
N GLU A 2 -5.93 -11.75 7.29
CA GLU A 2 -6.39 -12.09 8.64
C GLU A 2 -7.01 -10.83 9.25
N LEU A 3 -8.18 -10.44 8.73
CA LEU A 3 -8.89 -9.24 9.16
C LEU A 3 -9.60 -9.52 10.49
N PHE A 4 -8.85 -9.55 11.61
CA PHE A 4 -9.37 -9.60 12.98
C PHE A 4 -10.42 -10.71 13.27
N ILE A 5 -10.45 -11.80 12.52
CA ILE A 5 -11.32 -12.96 12.82
C ILE A 5 -10.57 -13.91 13.75
N GLY A 6 -10.26 -13.44 14.96
CA GLY A 6 -9.76 -14.26 16.07
C GLY A 6 -10.88 -14.53 17.08
N PRO A 7 -10.85 -15.63 17.86
CA PRO A 7 -11.81 -15.89 18.92
C PRO A 7 -11.93 -14.68 19.87
N ARG A 8 -13.09 -14.50 20.51
CA ARG A 8 -13.63 -13.34 21.26
C ARG A 8 -12.69 -12.54 22.22
N ARG A 9 -11.43 -12.91 22.36
CA ARG A 9 -10.41 -12.28 23.22
C ARG A 9 -9.12 -11.80 22.51
N HIS A 10 -9.02 -11.84 21.18
CA HIS A 10 -7.89 -11.20 20.50
C HIS A 10 -8.09 -9.68 20.45
N HIS A 11 -7.65 -8.99 21.50
CA HIS A 11 -7.43 -7.54 21.42
C HIS A 11 -6.21 -7.28 20.54
N PRO A 12 -6.27 -6.32 19.59
CA PRO A 12 -5.15 -6.03 18.69
C PRO A 12 -3.97 -5.38 19.41
N PHE A 13 -4.18 -4.86 20.62
CA PHE A 13 -3.19 -4.18 21.44
C PHE A 13 -3.04 -4.88 22.80
N ASP A 14 -1.83 -4.82 23.35
CA ASP A 14 -1.54 -5.20 24.72
C ASP A 14 -2.13 -4.21 25.73
N SER A 15 -2.06 -4.54 27.03
CA SER A 15 -2.59 -3.69 28.11
C SER A 15 -1.92 -2.31 28.21
N ASP A 16 -0.72 -2.16 27.64
CA ASP A 16 0.02 -0.91 27.55
C ASP A 16 -0.23 -0.15 26.22
N GLY A 17 -1.09 -0.68 25.35
CA GLY A 17 -1.42 -0.10 24.04
C GLY A 17 -0.44 -0.41 22.92
N THR A 18 0.61 -1.21 23.18
CA THR A 18 1.54 -1.65 22.13
C THR A 18 0.91 -2.72 21.23
N ILE A 19 1.47 -2.90 20.03
CA ILE A 19 1.06 -3.98 19.12
C ILE A 19 1.90 -5.21 19.47
N PRO A 20 1.29 -6.33 19.90
CA PRO A 20 2.00 -7.57 20.15
C PRO A 20 2.74 -8.04 18.88
N SER A 21 3.94 -8.61 19.01
CA SER A 21 4.73 -9.07 17.86
C SER A 21 4.00 -10.12 17.01
N ASN A 22 3.20 -10.99 17.63
CA ASN A 22 2.35 -11.97 16.96
C ASN A 22 1.14 -11.36 16.22
N HIS A 23 0.85 -10.07 16.42
CA HIS A 23 -0.17 -9.33 15.68
C HIS A 23 0.43 -8.37 14.64
N LEU A 24 1.74 -8.12 14.68
CA LEU A 24 2.42 -7.13 13.85
C LEU A 24 2.19 -7.37 12.36
N GLN A 25 2.33 -8.62 11.90
CA GLN A 25 2.12 -8.99 10.50
C GLN A 25 0.69 -8.67 10.01
N ASN A 26 -0.32 -8.86 10.87
CA ASN A 26 -1.70 -8.52 10.53
C ASN A 26 -1.91 -7.00 10.44
N VAL A 27 -1.23 -6.23 11.30
CA VAL A 27 -1.25 -4.77 11.23
C VAL A 27 -0.55 -4.28 9.96
N GLU A 28 0.61 -4.84 9.61
CA GLU A 28 1.32 -4.49 8.38
C GLU A 28 0.47 -4.77 7.13
N HIS A 29 -0.12 -5.98 7.04
CA HIS A 29 -0.98 -6.36 5.93
C HIS A 29 -2.27 -5.51 5.84
N SER A 30 -2.89 -5.20 6.99
CA SER A 30 -4.07 -4.35 7.02
C SER A 30 -3.74 -2.90 6.66
N SER A 31 -2.58 -2.38 7.07
CA SER A 31 -2.10 -1.05 6.68
C SER A 31 -1.91 -0.95 5.16
N ILE A 32 -1.28 -1.94 4.53
CA ILE A 32 -1.13 -2.00 3.06
C ILE A 32 -2.51 -1.93 2.40
N SER A 33 -3.45 -2.76 2.87
CA SER A 33 -4.80 -2.81 2.30
C SER A 33 -5.55 -1.49 2.49
N MET A 34 -5.36 -0.82 3.63
CA MET A 34 -5.95 0.48 3.91
C MET A 34 -5.42 1.55 2.95
N ALA A 35 -4.12 1.56 2.63
CA ALA A 35 -3.58 2.51 1.65
C ALA A 35 -4.18 2.33 0.26
N PHE A 36 -4.38 1.10 -0.21
CA PHE A 36 -5.07 0.84 -1.47
C PHE A 36 -6.55 1.20 -1.42
N LEU A 37 -7.22 1.02 -0.28
CA LEU A 37 -8.59 1.48 -0.08
C LEU A 37 -8.68 3.01 -0.16
N VAL A 38 -7.78 3.73 0.51
CA VAL A 38 -7.70 5.19 0.45
C VAL A 38 -7.45 5.67 -0.97
N TYR A 39 -6.52 5.03 -1.71
CA TYR A 39 -6.33 5.28 -3.13
C TYR A 39 -7.63 5.08 -3.93
N ALA A 40 -8.30 3.94 -3.79
CA ALA A 40 -9.50 3.61 -4.55
C ALA A 40 -10.66 4.59 -4.25
N VAL A 41 -10.86 4.94 -2.98
CA VAL A 41 -11.86 5.94 -2.58
C VAL A 41 -11.51 7.32 -3.14
N SER A 42 -10.23 7.72 -3.09
CA SER A 42 -9.77 9.00 -3.63
C SER A 42 -9.99 9.07 -5.14
N ALA A 43 -9.66 8.00 -5.88
CA ALA A 43 -9.91 7.90 -7.31
C ALA A 43 -11.41 8.04 -7.63
N LEU A 44 -12.26 7.32 -6.90
CA LEU A 44 -13.72 7.41 -7.07
C LEU A 44 -14.25 8.81 -6.78
N VAL A 45 -13.79 9.47 -5.71
CA VAL A 45 -14.21 10.82 -5.37
C VAL A 45 -13.76 11.82 -6.43
N LEU A 46 -12.51 11.75 -6.87
CA LEU A 46 -11.97 12.63 -7.91
C LEU A 46 -12.69 12.45 -9.25
N ASP A 47 -13.03 11.22 -9.63
CA ASP A 47 -13.81 10.93 -10.83
C ASP A 47 -15.23 11.50 -10.75
N ARG A 48 -15.85 11.48 -9.56
CA ARG A 48 -17.24 11.92 -9.37
C ARG A 48 -17.38 13.42 -9.14
N ALA A 49 -16.39 14.07 -8.53
CA ALA A 49 -16.42 15.49 -8.19
C ALA A 49 -16.33 16.42 -9.42
N ARG A 50 -16.10 15.88 -10.63
CA ARG A 50 -15.88 16.63 -11.88
C ARG A 50 -14.87 17.80 -11.76
N PRO A 51 -13.70 17.63 -11.10
CA PRO A 51 -12.64 18.63 -11.16
C PRO A 51 -12.06 18.71 -12.58
N ARG A 52 -11.14 19.66 -12.83
CA ARG A 52 -10.38 19.70 -14.09
C ARG A 52 -9.69 18.35 -14.30
N ALA A 53 -10.00 17.67 -15.41
CA ALA A 53 -9.58 16.29 -15.69
C ALA A 53 -8.07 16.04 -15.46
N ALA A 54 -7.21 16.97 -15.90
CA ALA A 54 -5.77 16.86 -15.72
C ALA A 54 -5.32 16.86 -14.25
N ALA A 55 -6.00 17.65 -13.38
CA ALA A 55 -5.66 17.72 -11.97
C ALA A 55 -6.14 16.48 -11.20
N SER A 56 -7.36 15.98 -11.48
CA SER A 56 -7.84 14.72 -10.89
C SER A 56 -6.97 13.54 -11.27
N GLU A 57 -6.64 13.40 -12.56
CA GLU A 57 -5.82 12.29 -13.04
C GLU A 57 -4.44 12.30 -12.38
N GLY A 58 -3.79 13.48 -12.31
CA GLY A 58 -2.50 13.63 -11.63
C GLY A 58 -2.56 13.26 -10.14
N LEU A 59 -3.59 13.71 -9.42
CA LEU A 59 -3.78 13.37 -8.00
C LEU A 59 -4.07 11.89 -7.79
N THR A 60 -4.85 11.25 -8.67
CA THR A 60 -5.13 9.81 -8.61
C THR A 60 -3.86 8.98 -8.82
N ILE A 61 -3.01 9.36 -9.80
CA ILE A 61 -1.73 8.69 -10.04
C ILE A 61 -0.77 8.90 -8.85
N LEU A 62 -0.73 10.10 -8.28
CA LEU A 62 0.10 10.38 -7.10
C LEU A 62 -0.35 9.56 -5.88
N ALA A 63 -1.66 9.42 -5.66
CA ALA A 63 -2.21 8.57 -4.60
C ALA A 63 -1.86 7.09 -4.81
N ALA A 64 -1.90 6.59 -6.05
CA ALA A 64 -1.45 5.24 -6.39
C ALA A 64 0.06 5.06 -6.10
N ALA A 65 0.89 6.02 -6.49
CA ALA A 65 2.34 5.98 -6.23
C ALA A 65 2.64 5.97 -4.72
N ALA A 66 1.90 6.75 -3.92
CA ALA A 66 2.02 6.74 -2.47
C ALA A 66 1.64 5.37 -1.87
N ALA A 67 0.56 4.75 -2.35
CA ALA A 67 0.15 3.41 -1.92
C ALA A 67 1.21 2.34 -2.24
N PHE A 68 1.75 2.32 -3.47
CA PHE A 68 2.82 1.39 -3.84
C PHE A 68 4.12 1.65 -3.08
N THR A 69 4.46 2.90 -2.79
CA THR A 69 5.63 3.25 -1.96
C THR A 69 5.47 2.70 -0.55
N GLN A 70 4.31 2.93 0.08
CA GLN A 70 4.02 2.40 1.41
C GLN A 70 4.03 0.87 1.40
N GLN A 71 3.46 0.24 0.36
CA GLN A 71 3.47 -1.21 0.22
C GLN A 71 4.90 -1.75 0.13
N LEU A 72 5.75 -1.15 -0.70
CA LEU A 72 7.14 -1.57 -0.86
C LEU A 72 7.91 -1.46 0.45
N LEU A 73 7.78 -0.34 1.17
CA LEU A 73 8.46 -0.13 2.45
C LEU A 73 8.00 -1.14 3.50
N LEU A 74 6.69 -1.34 3.66
CA LEU A 74 6.19 -2.31 4.64
C LEU A 74 6.59 -3.74 4.29
N PHE A 75 6.51 -4.15 3.02
CA PHE A 75 7.01 -5.47 2.61
C PHE A 75 8.51 -5.62 2.82
N HIS A 76 9.30 -4.56 2.60
CA HIS A 76 10.74 -4.60 2.84
C HIS A 76 11.06 -4.92 4.30
N PHE A 77 10.44 -4.21 5.25
CA PHE A 77 10.64 -4.46 6.68
C PHE A 77 10.03 -5.78 7.14
N HIS A 78 8.83 -6.11 6.67
CA HIS A 78 8.15 -7.37 6.95
C HIS A 78 8.98 -8.58 6.50
N SER A 79 9.76 -8.44 5.42
CA SER A 79 10.55 -9.54 4.85
C SER A 79 11.94 -9.69 5.46
N ALA A 80 12.31 -8.92 6.48
CA ALA A 80 13.69 -8.80 6.95
C ALA A 80 14.25 -10.08 7.58
N ASP A 81 13.39 -10.94 8.14
CA ASP A 81 13.75 -12.20 8.79
C ASP A 81 13.29 -13.46 8.01
N HIS A 82 12.57 -13.28 6.90
CA HIS A 82 12.15 -14.37 6.03
C HIS A 82 13.32 -14.89 5.15
N MET A 83 13.59 -16.19 5.22
CA MET A 83 14.70 -16.86 4.54
C MET A 83 14.24 -18.04 3.68
N GLY A 84 15.12 -18.58 2.84
CA GLY A 84 14.81 -19.75 2.00
C GLY A 84 13.76 -19.46 0.93
N VAL A 85 12.84 -20.41 0.69
CA VAL A 85 11.79 -20.29 -0.34
C VAL A 85 10.83 -19.14 -0.04
N GLU A 86 10.52 -18.91 1.24
CA GLU A 86 9.70 -17.80 1.67
C GLU A 86 10.39 -16.46 1.38
N GLY A 87 11.67 -16.32 1.76
CA GLY A 87 12.45 -15.12 1.41
C GLY A 87 12.52 -14.85 -0.11
N GLN A 88 12.66 -15.89 -0.93
CA GLN A 88 12.62 -15.78 -2.40
C GLN A 88 11.25 -15.29 -2.90
N TYR A 89 10.16 -15.81 -2.34
CA TYR A 89 8.81 -15.37 -2.68
C TYR A 89 8.61 -13.89 -2.34
N HIS A 90 9.02 -13.48 -1.13
CA HIS A 90 8.95 -12.08 -0.68
C HIS A 90 9.78 -11.15 -1.56
N PHE A 91 10.97 -11.58 -1.99
CA PHE A 91 11.79 -10.82 -2.93
C PHE A 91 11.08 -10.59 -4.27
N ILE A 92 10.48 -11.63 -4.86
CA ILE A 92 9.74 -11.50 -6.12
C ILE A 92 8.55 -10.55 -5.96
N VAL A 93 7.82 -10.64 -4.84
CA VAL A 93 6.71 -9.74 -4.52
C VAL A 93 7.21 -8.29 -4.45
N GLN A 94 8.30 -8.01 -3.74
CA GLN A 94 8.90 -6.67 -3.68
C GLN A 94 9.32 -6.16 -5.06
N LEU A 95 9.88 -7.01 -5.92
CA LEU A 95 10.26 -6.62 -7.29
C LEU A 95 9.03 -6.22 -8.11
N ILE A 96 7.93 -6.96 -8.02
CA ILE A 96 6.67 -6.63 -8.71
C ILE A 96 6.11 -5.29 -8.22
N ILE A 97 6.13 -5.06 -6.91
CA ILE A 97 5.69 -3.79 -6.30
C ILE A 97 6.59 -2.64 -6.79
N PHE A 98 7.91 -2.84 -6.81
CA PHE A 98 8.86 -1.85 -7.28
C PHE A 98 8.63 -1.48 -8.75
N VAL A 99 8.46 -2.46 -9.63
CA VAL A 99 8.13 -2.21 -11.05
C VAL A 99 6.80 -1.46 -11.19
N SER A 100 5.80 -1.81 -10.37
CA SER A 100 4.50 -1.11 -10.34
C SER A 100 4.64 0.35 -9.91
N LEU A 101 5.47 0.62 -8.90
CA LEU A 101 5.80 1.97 -8.44
C LEU A 101 6.49 2.78 -9.54
N ILE A 102 7.54 2.25 -10.15
CA ILE A 102 8.29 2.93 -11.22
C ILE A 102 7.39 3.22 -12.42
N THR A 103 6.53 2.27 -12.79
CA THR A 103 5.56 2.46 -13.87
C THR A 103 4.61 3.61 -13.54
N THR A 104 4.05 3.63 -12.33
CA THR A 104 3.13 4.67 -11.86
C THR A 104 3.78 6.05 -11.85
N LEU A 105 5.02 6.15 -11.34
CA LEU A 105 5.79 7.40 -11.35
C LEU A 105 6.11 7.86 -12.77
N THR A 106 6.45 6.94 -13.66
CA THR A 106 6.69 7.24 -15.07
C THR A 106 5.43 7.83 -15.73
N THR A 107 4.25 7.25 -15.47
CA THR A 107 2.97 7.80 -15.94
C THR A 107 2.73 9.21 -15.41
N PHE A 108 2.99 9.44 -14.13
CA PHE A 108 2.86 10.78 -13.52
C PHE A 108 3.77 11.80 -14.20
N ILE A 109 5.04 11.45 -14.38
CA ILE A 109 6.05 12.31 -14.99
C ILE A 109 5.70 12.62 -16.44
N LEU A 110 5.39 11.61 -17.26
CA LEU A 110 4.99 11.80 -18.66
C LEU A 110 3.75 12.71 -18.77
N ARG A 111 2.83 12.65 -17.81
CA ARG A 111 1.65 13.53 -17.82
C ARG A 111 2.02 14.99 -17.61
N ILE A 112 2.96 15.29 -16.72
CA ILE A 112 3.45 16.65 -16.51
C ILE A 112 4.05 17.20 -17.80
N TYR A 113 4.84 16.40 -18.52
CA TYR A 113 5.54 16.86 -19.73
C TYR A 113 4.69 16.93 -21.00
N VAL A 114 3.56 16.20 -21.08
CA VAL A 114 2.71 16.16 -22.29
C VAL A 114 1.56 17.18 -22.24
N PHE A 115 1.14 17.61 -21.05
CA PHE A 115 -0.05 18.46 -20.87
C PHE A 115 0.25 19.85 -20.27
N TYR A 116 1.53 20.21 -20.15
CA TYR A 116 2.04 21.56 -19.89
C TYR A 116 3.09 21.91 -20.95
#